data_AF-A0A842VX45-F1
#
_entry.id   AF-A0A842VX45-F1
#
_cell.length_a   1.000
_cell.length_b   1.000
_cell.length_c   1.000
_cell.angle_alpha   90.00
_cell.angle_beta   90.00
_cell.angle_gamma   90.00
#
_symmetry.space_group_name_H-M   'P 1'
#
loop_
_entity.id
_entity.type
_entity.pdbx_description
1 polymer ?
#
loop_
_entity_poly.entity_id
_entity_poly.type
_entity_poly.pdbx_seq_one_letter_code
_entity_poly.pdbx_strand_id
1 'polypeptide(L)'
;MGEQKNLWLKLPCVKCGTEIPELIEGTTIKCFTCNTENSFFESKELLEKWAIDFFGRMPSISFIEDPDIRGQTRVSRINKLGDMFSKLESDHIDKMGRSPIVATPLEKYPHTKQQVIEMAKRYNAIAVMLKNYVMPLALTSEEQKPGLQMYYFCMCRAMGLIGSYHTIVASKSQDNTQAWNLYTLASRNFTRMADNAKEASSEDIRDDKFKTFYTLGEAYNNYALGLSFISKGNPEWATRQLSRVRSLLQEIINAGTDPRAKLDYTQVGMLVALTPSVETIFKELKEGTKLQETLSVRSLPIDSSEQIIDVLKNTRAGLEKTTERFTGIIDFFRKLNFGKELEYVTRNKQTFATLMEEQRKNYDKILEGTIKNLIRDYKFRCREVFRRMQLIAQAAKLPGESTKEEIREQRNELDLLERTLEPTLSTILSLAYSPIKKDGFIKEITPFLDESHATFDKSVRAAI
;
A
#
# COMPACT_ATOMS: atom_id res chain seq x y z
N MET A 1 -3.19 40.54 -53.72
CA MET A 1 -4.06 40.10 -52.63
C MET A 1 -3.17 39.40 -51.62
N GLY A 2 -2.86 40.05 -50.49
CA GLY A 2 -1.93 39.51 -49.50
C GLY A 2 -2.58 38.35 -48.76
N GLU A 3 -1.89 37.21 -48.70
CA GLU A 3 -2.24 36.08 -47.83
C GLU A 3 -2.31 36.60 -46.39
N GLN A 4 -3.52 36.70 -45.85
CA GLN A 4 -3.72 36.91 -44.42
C GLN A 4 -3.11 35.71 -43.71
N LYS A 5 -1.94 35.91 -43.07
CA LYS A 5 -1.31 34.88 -42.25
C LYS A 5 -2.31 34.45 -41.19
N ASN A 6 -2.64 33.16 -41.18
CA ASN A 6 -3.53 32.51 -40.21
C ASN A 6 -2.91 32.54 -38.81
N LEU A 7 -2.93 33.70 -38.15
CA LEU A 7 -2.39 33.96 -36.81
C LEU A 7 -3.14 33.24 -35.66
N TRP A 8 -4.10 32.37 -35.98
CA TRP A 8 -5.08 31.85 -35.02
C TRP A 8 -5.21 30.32 -34.99
N LEU A 9 -4.41 29.58 -35.77
CA LEU A 9 -4.48 28.11 -35.79
C LEU A 9 -3.99 27.52 -34.46
N LYS A 10 -4.85 26.73 -33.82
CA LYS A 10 -4.51 25.99 -32.60
C LYS A 10 -3.89 24.66 -32.99
N LEU A 11 -2.57 24.57 -32.87
CA LEU A 11 -1.79 23.43 -33.35
C LEU A 11 -1.68 22.32 -32.28
N PRO A 12 -1.88 21.04 -32.65
CA PRO A 12 -1.80 19.92 -31.72
C PRO A 12 -0.37 19.43 -31.52
N CYS A 13 -0.09 18.92 -30.32
CA CYS A 13 1.12 18.14 -30.06
C CYS A 13 1.11 16.83 -30.85
N VAL A 14 2.22 16.50 -31.51
CA VAL A 14 2.33 15.32 -32.37
C VAL A 14 2.13 13.99 -31.62
N LYS A 15 2.49 13.97 -30.32
CA LYS A 15 2.38 12.78 -29.46
C LYS A 15 1.04 12.67 -28.75
N CYS A 16 0.63 13.72 -28.02
CA CYS A 16 -0.54 13.64 -27.14
C CYS A 16 -1.78 14.37 -27.68
N GLY A 17 -1.63 15.12 -28.77
CA GLY A 17 -2.70 15.86 -29.42
C GLY A 17 -3.13 17.16 -28.74
N THR A 18 -2.68 17.42 -27.51
CA THR A 18 -3.02 18.66 -26.78
C THR A 18 -2.58 19.89 -27.56
N GLU A 19 -3.41 20.94 -27.55
CA GLU A 19 -3.06 22.25 -28.10
C GLU A 19 -1.74 22.77 -27.51
N ILE A 20 -0.85 23.24 -28.39
CA ILE A 20 0.38 23.93 -28.02
C ILE A 20 0.14 25.43 -28.23
N PRO A 21 0.11 26.23 -27.15
CA PRO A 21 -0.01 27.67 -27.27
C PRO A 21 1.18 28.24 -28.06
N GLU A 22 0.91 29.20 -28.94
CA GLU A 22 1.92 30.05 -29.58
C GLU A 22 2.99 29.31 -30.39
N LEU A 23 2.69 28.12 -30.91
CA LEU A 23 3.56 27.44 -31.86
C LEU A 23 3.55 28.19 -33.20
N ILE A 24 4.60 28.95 -33.47
CA ILE A 24 4.79 29.75 -34.69
C ILE A 24 5.83 29.12 -35.62
N GLU A 25 5.74 29.46 -36.90
CA GLU A 25 6.66 28.98 -37.93
C GLU A 25 8.12 29.29 -37.59
N GLY A 26 9.01 28.32 -37.81
CA GLY A 26 10.43 28.43 -37.46
C GLY A 26 10.78 28.16 -35.99
N THR A 27 9.80 27.85 -35.12
CA THR A 27 10.05 27.52 -33.71
C THR A 27 9.77 26.05 -33.38
N THR A 28 10.45 25.54 -32.35
CA THR A 28 10.17 24.24 -31.72
C THR A 28 9.77 24.46 -30.27
N ILE A 29 8.63 23.91 -29.85
CA ILE A 29 8.12 24.05 -28.48
C ILE A 29 7.91 22.68 -27.84
N LYS A 30 8.36 22.54 -26.58
CA LYS A 30 8.06 21.38 -25.74
C LYS A 30 6.62 21.43 -25.26
N CYS A 31 5.85 20.39 -25.57
CA CYS A 31 4.49 20.25 -25.06
C CYS A 31 4.51 20.14 -23.53
N PHE A 32 3.90 21.10 -22.83
CA PHE A 32 3.83 21.12 -21.36
C PHE A 32 3.09 19.92 -20.73
N THR A 33 2.35 19.16 -21.54
CA THR A 33 1.50 18.05 -21.12
C THR A 33 2.26 16.72 -21.16
N CYS A 34 3.06 16.49 -22.22
CA CYS A 34 3.76 15.22 -22.46
C CYS A 34 5.28 15.33 -22.68
N ASN A 35 5.83 16.54 -22.59
CA ASN A 35 7.25 16.90 -22.77
C ASN A 35 7.84 16.56 -24.15
N THR A 36 7.02 16.27 -25.16
CA THR A 36 7.51 16.05 -26.53
C THR A 36 7.83 17.36 -27.20
N GLU A 37 8.95 17.44 -27.93
CA GLU A 37 9.28 18.57 -28.79
C GLU A 37 8.41 18.53 -30.05
N ASN A 38 7.91 19.68 -30.49
CA ASN A 38 7.03 19.80 -31.65
C ASN A 38 7.52 20.94 -32.51
N SER A 39 7.61 20.70 -33.81
CA SER A 39 7.81 21.74 -34.81
C SER A 39 6.46 22.22 -35.35
N PHE A 40 6.43 23.47 -35.84
CA PHE A 40 5.25 24.04 -36.47
C PHE A 40 4.71 23.18 -37.62
N PHE A 41 5.59 22.73 -38.53
CA PHE A 41 5.18 21.99 -39.73
C PHE A 41 4.59 20.62 -39.40
N GLU A 42 5.21 19.85 -38.51
CA GLU A 42 4.68 18.53 -38.12
C GLU A 42 3.31 18.64 -37.42
N SER A 43 3.16 19.63 -36.54
CA SER A 43 1.89 19.89 -35.86
C SER A 43 0.81 20.37 -36.82
N LYS A 44 1.17 21.19 -37.83
CA LYS A 44 0.26 21.64 -38.88
C LYS A 44 -0.18 20.48 -39.76
N GLU A 45 0.75 19.66 -40.26
CA GLU A 45 0.42 18.47 -41.06
C GLU A 45 -0.51 17.51 -40.29
N LEU A 46 -0.28 17.33 -38.99
CA LEU A 46 -1.16 16.52 -38.15
C LEU A 46 -2.58 17.11 -38.06
N LEU A 47 -2.70 18.43 -37.87
CA LEU A 47 -4.00 19.12 -37.84
C LEU A 47 -4.75 18.94 -39.17
N GLU A 48 -4.06 19.14 -40.29
CA GLU A 48 -4.64 19.04 -41.64
C GLU A 48 -5.08 17.60 -41.92
N LYS A 49 -4.26 16.61 -41.54
CA LYS A 49 -4.62 15.20 -41.62
C LYS A 49 -5.90 14.89 -40.83
N TRP A 50 -5.99 15.34 -39.58
CA TRP A 50 -7.21 15.19 -38.80
C TRP A 50 -8.41 15.89 -39.44
N ALA A 51 -8.24 17.11 -39.95
CA ALA A 51 -9.32 17.81 -40.60
C ALA A 51 -9.87 17.04 -41.82
N ILE A 52 -8.98 16.44 -42.62
CA ILE A 52 -9.36 15.58 -43.75
C ILE A 52 -10.03 14.30 -43.26
N ASP A 53 -9.47 13.62 -42.25
CA ASP A 53 -10.02 12.36 -41.71
C ASP A 53 -11.44 12.55 -41.14
N PHE A 54 -11.69 13.69 -40.49
CA PHE A 54 -12.97 13.96 -39.81
C PHE A 54 -14.04 14.54 -40.76
N PHE A 55 -13.64 15.42 -41.69
CA PHE A 55 -14.59 16.15 -42.54
C PHE A 55 -14.61 15.68 -44.00
N GLY A 56 -13.69 14.80 -44.42
CA GLY A 56 -13.49 14.31 -45.78
C GLY A 56 -12.68 15.25 -46.69
N ARG A 57 -12.46 16.49 -46.24
CA ARG A 57 -11.67 17.53 -46.91
C ARG A 57 -11.26 18.57 -45.87
N MET A 58 -10.24 19.36 -46.17
CA MET A 58 -9.86 20.49 -45.33
C MET A 58 -11.02 21.51 -45.26
N PRO A 59 -11.61 21.77 -44.09
CA PRO A 59 -12.65 22.78 -43.96
C PRO A 59 -12.04 24.18 -44.07
N SER A 60 -12.75 25.09 -44.74
CA SER A 60 -12.36 26.50 -44.70
C SER A 60 -12.51 27.06 -43.28
N ILE A 61 -11.53 27.87 -42.90
CA ILE A 61 -11.48 28.68 -41.67
C ILE A 61 -11.84 30.15 -41.94
N SER A 62 -12.13 30.50 -43.20
CA SER A 62 -12.62 31.83 -43.56
C SER A 62 -13.96 32.12 -42.89
N PHE A 63 -14.18 33.36 -42.51
CA PHE A 63 -15.50 33.82 -42.05
C PHE A 63 -16.56 33.56 -43.12
N ILE A 64 -17.75 33.11 -42.71
CA ILE A 64 -18.90 32.89 -43.58
C ILE A 64 -19.90 33.99 -43.27
N GLU A 65 -20.09 34.91 -44.22
CA GLU A 65 -20.95 36.09 -44.04
C GLU A 65 -22.44 35.73 -43.96
N ASP A 66 -22.87 34.76 -44.77
CA ASP A 66 -24.26 34.29 -44.79
C ASP A 66 -24.61 33.56 -43.49
N PRO A 67 -25.56 34.08 -42.67
CA PRO A 67 -25.91 33.49 -41.39
C PRO A 67 -26.49 32.08 -41.47
N ASP A 68 -27.26 31.78 -42.52
CA ASP A 68 -27.92 30.48 -42.70
C ASP A 68 -26.89 29.42 -43.10
N ILE A 69 -26.01 29.74 -44.05
CA ILE A 69 -24.92 28.86 -44.48
C ILE A 69 -23.94 28.64 -43.32
N ARG A 70 -23.60 29.68 -42.56
CA ARG A 70 -22.74 29.59 -41.37
C ARG A 70 -23.37 28.67 -40.32
N GLY A 71 -24.66 28.88 -40.01
CA GLY A 71 -25.41 28.08 -39.06
C GLY A 71 -25.48 26.61 -39.45
N GLN A 72 -25.85 26.32 -40.70
CA GLN A 72 -25.88 24.96 -41.25
C GLN A 72 -24.49 24.30 -41.24
N THR A 73 -23.45 25.05 -41.62
CA THR A 73 -22.06 24.55 -41.60
C THR A 73 -21.61 24.19 -40.18
N ARG A 74 -21.90 25.06 -39.20
CA ARG A 74 -21.61 24.81 -37.78
C ARG A 74 -22.31 23.56 -37.28
N VAL A 75 -23.62 23.44 -37.52
CA VAL A 75 -24.43 22.27 -37.11
C VAL A 75 -23.95 20.99 -37.80
N SER A 76 -23.59 21.04 -39.08
CA SER A 76 -23.04 19.90 -39.79
C SER A 76 -21.71 19.44 -39.19
N ARG A 77 -20.78 20.38 -38.91
CA ARG A 77 -19.48 20.07 -38.33
C ARG A 77 -19.60 19.52 -36.91
N ILE A 78 -20.43 20.13 -36.05
CA ILE A 78 -20.61 19.66 -34.67
C ILE A 78 -21.25 18.27 -34.61
N ASN A 79 -22.21 17.96 -35.49
CA ASN A 79 -22.83 16.63 -35.55
C ASN A 79 -21.80 15.56 -35.93
N LYS A 80 -20.97 15.81 -36.95
CA LYS A 80 -19.88 14.89 -37.33
C LYS A 80 -18.92 14.63 -36.17
N LEU A 81 -18.49 15.69 -35.47
CA LEU A 81 -17.64 15.55 -34.29
C LEU A 81 -18.35 14.82 -33.15
N GLY A 82 -19.66 15.04 -32.98
CA GLY A 82 -20.51 14.38 -31.99
C GLY A 82 -20.65 12.87 -32.21
N ASP A 83 -20.78 12.43 -33.45
CA ASP A 83 -20.81 10.99 -33.81
C ASP A 83 -19.48 10.32 -33.46
N MET A 84 -18.37 10.98 -33.79
CA MET A 84 -17.02 10.50 -33.48
C MET A 84 -16.76 10.48 -31.97
N PHE A 85 -17.22 11.52 -31.25
CA PHE A 85 -17.17 11.60 -29.80
C PHE A 85 -17.94 10.46 -29.14
N SER A 86 -19.16 10.19 -29.59
CA SER A 86 -20.00 9.11 -29.05
C SER A 86 -19.35 7.75 -29.23
N LYS A 87 -18.78 7.48 -30.42
CA LYS A 87 -18.01 6.26 -30.68
C LYS A 87 -16.76 6.16 -29.80
N LEU A 88 -16.06 7.27 -29.60
CA LEU A 88 -14.86 7.33 -28.77
C LEU A 88 -15.17 7.09 -27.29
N GLU A 89 -16.26 7.66 -26.76
CA GLU A 89 -16.71 7.39 -25.39
C GLU A 89 -17.04 5.91 -25.18
N SER A 90 -17.76 5.28 -26.13
CA SER A 90 -18.03 3.84 -26.07
C SER A 90 -16.74 3.03 -26.06
N ASP A 91 -15.82 3.30 -26.99
CA ASP A 91 -14.49 2.67 -27.06
C ASP A 91 -13.73 2.79 -25.73
N HIS A 92 -13.76 3.97 -25.11
CA HIS A 92 -13.07 4.26 -23.85
C HIS A 92 -13.70 3.51 -22.68
N ILE A 93 -15.04 3.51 -22.57
CA ILE A 93 -15.76 2.79 -21.52
C ILE A 93 -15.50 1.29 -21.62
N ASP A 94 -15.58 0.72 -22.82
CA ASP A 94 -15.41 -0.72 -23.04
C ASP A 94 -13.97 -1.17 -22.76
N LYS A 95 -12.97 -0.38 -23.19
CA LYS A 95 -11.56 -0.77 -23.07
C LYS A 95 -10.96 -0.41 -21.71
N MET A 96 -11.29 0.77 -21.16
CA MET A 96 -10.59 1.35 -20.01
C MET A 96 -11.53 1.70 -18.84
N GLY A 97 -12.84 1.56 -18.99
CA GLY A 97 -13.84 1.89 -17.96
C GLY A 97 -13.80 1.00 -16.71
N ARG A 98 -13.03 -0.10 -16.72
CA ARG A 98 -12.85 -1.03 -15.58
C ARG A 98 -11.41 -1.09 -15.08
N SER A 99 -10.62 -0.06 -15.37
CA SER A 99 -9.21 -0.01 -14.98
C SER A 99 -8.97 1.14 -14.01
N PRO A 100 -8.04 0.98 -13.05
CA PRO A 100 -7.62 2.08 -12.19
C PRO A 100 -7.02 3.21 -13.04
N ILE A 101 -7.11 4.45 -12.59
CA ILE A 101 -6.57 5.59 -13.34
C ILE A 101 -5.08 5.79 -13.01
N VAL A 102 -4.70 5.54 -11.76
CA VAL A 102 -3.32 5.71 -11.29
C VAL A 102 -2.62 4.36 -11.23
N ALA A 103 -1.52 4.21 -11.97
CA ALA A 103 -0.67 3.03 -11.86
C ALA A 103 0.35 3.18 -10.73
N THR A 104 0.55 2.11 -9.95
CA THR A 104 1.58 2.01 -8.92
C THR A 104 2.61 0.95 -9.29
N PRO A 105 3.85 0.96 -8.73
CA PRO A 105 4.83 -0.09 -8.97
C PRO A 105 4.48 -1.40 -8.26
N LEU A 106 3.39 -1.45 -7.50
CA LEU A 106 2.96 -2.65 -6.77
C LEU A 106 2.21 -3.65 -7.65
N GLU A 107 1.62 -3.18 -8.75
CA GLU A 107 0.69 -3.97 -9.55
C GLU A 107 0.92 -3.81 -11.05
N LYS A 108 0.54 -4.84 -11.81
CA LYS A 108 0.61 -4.80 -13.26
C LYS A 108 -0.60 -4.03 -13.80
N TYR A 109 -0.35 -2.86 -14.37
CA TYR A 109 -1.39 -2.09 -15.04
C TYR A 109 -1.92 -2.83 -16.29
N PRO A 110 -3.25 -2.89 -16.52
CA PRO A 110 -3.85 -3.73 -17.56
C PRO A 110 -3.59 -3.21 -18.98
N HIS A 111 -3.31 -1.91 -19.14
CA HIS A 111 -3.11 -1.28 -20.45
C HIS A 111 -1.64 -0.92 -20.71
N THR A 112 -1.26 -0.92 -21.98
CA THR A 112 0.06 -0.39 -22.40
C THR A 112 0.04 1.14 -22.42
N LYS A 113 1.21 1.76 -22.21
CA LYS A 113 1.36 3.22 -22.29
C LYS A 113 0.93 3.78 -23.66
N GLN A 114 1.14 3.03 -24.74
CA GLN A 114 0.75 3.40 -26.10
C GLN A 114 -0.77 3.43 -26.28
N GLN A 115 -1.50 2.42 -25.77
CA GLN A 115 -2.96 2.40 -25.84
C GLN A 115 -3.59 3.62 -25.15
N VAL A 116 -3.06 3.98 -23.97
CA VAL A 116 -3.58 5.11 -23.18
C VAL A 116 -3.30 6.45 -23.84
N ILE A 117 -2.08 6.69 -24.32
CA ILE A 117 -1.74 7.96 -24.96
C ILE A 117 -2.45 8.16 -26.31
N GLU A 118 -2.67 7.08 -27.07
CA GLU A 118 -3.41 7.16 -28.33
C GLU A 118 -4.89 7.49 -28.08
N MET A 119 -5.49 6.91 -27.03
CA MET A 119 -6.84 7.28 -26.62
C MET A 119 -6.93 8.77 -26.25
N ALA A 120 -5.96 9.28 -25.47
CA ALA A 120 -5.90 10.71 -25.15
C ALA A 120 -5.77 11.60 -26.39
N LYS A 121 -4.94 11.18 -27.35
CA LYS A 121 -4.74 11.86 -28.63
C LYS A 121 -6.03 11.97 -29.43
N ARG A 122 -6.85 10.91 -29.46
CA ARG A 122 -8.18 10.92 -30.12
C ARG A 122 -9.15 11.92 -29.49
N TYR A 123 -9.20 12.03 -28.16
CA TYR A 123 -10.02 13.06 -27.49
C TYR A 123 -9.51 14.47 -27.78
N ASN A 124 -8.20 14.69 -27.69
CA ASN A 124 -7.62 16.00 -28.00
C ASN A 124 -7.83 16.37 -29.48
N ALA A 125 -7.84 15.41 -30.40
CA ALA A 125 -8.16 15.67 -31.81
C ALA A 125 -9.55 16.31 -31.95
N ILE A 126 -10.57 15.76 -31.29
CA ILE A 126 -11.92 16.35 -31.28
C ILE A 126 -11.90 17.75 -30.68
N ALA A 127 -11.25 17.94 -29.53
CA ALA A 127 -11.15 19.24 -28.86
C ALA A 127 -10.50 20.31 -29.76
N VAL A 128 -9.39 19.97 -30.43
CA VAL A 128 -8.68 20.85 -31.35
C VAL A 128 -9.51 21.13 -32.60
N MET A 129 -10.24 20.14 -33.14
CA MET A 129 -11.15 20.34 -34.27
C MET A 129 -12.31 21.28 -33.91
N LEU A 130 -12.89 21.16 -32.71
CA LEU A 130 -13.93 22.06 -32.23
C LEU A 130 -13.45 23.51 -32.18
N LYS A 131 -12.28 23.74 -31.57
CA LYS A 131 -11.66 25.07 -31.46
C LYS A 131 -11.32 25.72 -32.79
N ASN A 132 -10.81 24.96 -33.76
CA ASN A 132 -10.38 25.50 -35.05
C ASN A 132 -11.52 25.63 -36.07
N TYR A 133 -12.50 24.71 -36.07
CA TYR A 133 -13.45 24.57 -37.18
C TYR A 133 -14.92 24.69 -36.79
N VAL A 134 -15.28 24.71 -35.50
CA VAL A 134 -16.69 24.82 -35.06
C VAL A 134 -16.92 26.12 -34.30
N MET A 135 -16.15 26.36 -33.24
CA MET A 135 -16.31 27.54 -32.38
C MET A 135 -16.15 28.88 -33.11
N PRO A 136 -15.22 29.05 -34.08
CA PRO A 136 -15.10 30.30 -34.82
C PRO A 136 -16.32 30.64 -35.69
N LEU A 137 -17.20 29.66 -35.95
CA LEU A 137 -18.43 29.88 -36.71
C LEU A 137 -19.59 30.33 -35.82
N ALA A 138 -19.46 30.38 -34.49
CA ALA A 138 -20.53 30.78 -33.59
C ALA A 138 -20.42 32.28 -33.25
N LEU A 139 -21.52 33.01 -33.39
CA LEU A 139 -21.59 34.47 -33.16
C LEU A 139 -22.16 34.83 -31.79
N THR A 140 -22.85 33.90 -31.13
CA THR A 140 -23.44 34.12 -29.80
C THR A 140 -22.92 33.08 -28.81
N SER A 141 -23.00 33.39 -27.52
CA SER A 141 -22.66 32.46 -26.43
C SER A 141 -23.51 31.19 -26.50
N GLU A 142 -24.82 31.31 -26.78
CA GLU A 142 -25.72 30.15 -26.94
C GLU A 142 -25.31 29.24 -28.10
N GLU A 143 -24.82 29.82 -29.21
CA GLU A 143 -24.29 29.02 -30.32
C GLU A 143 -22.97 28.31 -29.98
N GLN A 144 -22.18 28.85 -29.05
CA GLN A 144 -20.91 28.24 -28.63
C GLN A 144 -21.10 27.10 -27.64
N LYS A 145 -22.13 27.16 -26.79
CA LYS A 145 -22.36 26.21 -25.67
C LYS A 145 -22.22 24.72 -26.05
N PRO A 146 -22.86 24.20 -27.11
CA PRO A 146 -22.73 22.78 -27.45
C PRO A 146 -21.29 22.38 -27.83
N GLY A 147 -20.58 23.28 -28.52
CA GLY A 147 -19.18 23.07 -28.89
C GLY A 147 -18.25 23.13 -27.69
N LEU A 148 -18.49 24.08 -26.77
CA LEU A 148 -17.73 24.23 -25.53
C LEU A 148 -17.93 23.03 -24.60
N GLN A 149 -19.17 22.55 -24.43
CA GLN A 149 -19.45 21.37 -23.61
C GLN A 149 -18.67 20.15 -24.10
N MET A 150 -18.71 19.86 -25.40
CA MET A 150 -17.97 18.73 -25.99
C MET A 150 -16.45 18.94 -25.89
N TYR A 151 -15.97 20.18 -26.07
CA TYR A 151 -14.57 20.53 -25.93
C TYR A 151 -14.05 20.25 -24.52
N TYR A 152 -14.72 20.77 -23.48
CA TYR A 152 -14.30 20.57 -22.09
C TYR A 152 -14.36 19.11 -21.68
N PHE A 153 -15.38 18.37 -22.16
CA PHE A 153 -15.47 16.94 -21.91
C PHE A 153 -14.26 16.20 -22.49
N CYS A 154 -13.92 16.46 -23.76
CA CYS A 154 -12.76 15.87 -24.41
C CYS A 154 -11.46 16.24 -23.70
N MET A 155 -11.31 17.50 -23.29
CA MET A 155 -10.13 17.98 -22.56
C MET A 155 -9.99 17.29 -21.19
N CYS A 156 -11.08 17.17 -20.42
CA CYS A 156 -11.05 16.47 -19.13
C CYS A 156 -10.63 15.00 -19.30
N ARG A 157 -11.23 14.28 -20.26
CA ARG A 157 -10.87 12.89 -20.59
C ARG A 157 -9.41 12.77 -21.01
N ALA A 158 -8.96 13.62 -21.93
CA ALA A 158 -7.60 13.59 -22.44
C ALA A 158 -6.56 13.87 -21.34
N MET A 159 -6.79 14.88 -20.50
CA MET A 159 -5.89 15.21 -19.39
C MET A 159 -5.80 14.08 -18.37
N GLY A 160 -6.94 13.45 -18.02
CA GLY A 160 -6.94 12.27 -17.15
C GLY A 160 -6.16 11.09 -17.74
N LEU A 161 -6.32 10.82 -19.04
CA LEU A 161 -5.58 9.77 -19.75
C LEU A 161 -4.08 10.09 -19.87
N ILE A 162 -3.68 11.34 -20.08
CA ILE A 162 -2.27 11.72 -20.12
C ILE A 162 -1.64 11.61 -18.72
N GLY A 163 -2.38 12.00 -17.67
CA GLY A 163 -1.99 11.72 -16.29
C GLY A 163 -1.75 10.23 -16.05
N SER A 164 -2.70 9.39 -16.48
CA SER A 164 -2.61 7.92 -16.42
C SER A 164 -1.38 7.40 -17.18
N TYR A 165 -1.13 7.89 -18.39
CA TYR A 165 0.06 7.55 -19.18
C TYR A 165 1.35 7.80 -18.39
N HIS A 166 1.48 8.96 -17.74
CA HIS A 166 2.68 9.27 -16.96
C HIS A 166 2.81 8.39 -15.71
N THR A 167 1.71 8.04 -15.03
CA THR A 167 1.78 7.09 -13.90
C THR A 167 2.19 5.69 -14.35
N ILE A 168 1.73 5.22 -15.52
CA ILE A 168 2.14 3.93 -16.10
C ILE A 168 3.64 3.93 -16.40
N VAL A 169 4.16 5.00 -16.99
CA VAL A 169 5.61 5.12 -17.22
C VAL A 169 6.36 5.21 -15.89
N ALA A 170 5.86 5.99 -14.93
CA ALA A 170 6.46 6.17 -13.62
C ALA A 170 6.58 4.84 -12.87
N SER A 171 5.51 4.02 -12.85
CA SER A 171 5.45 2.71 -12.18
C SER A 171 6.51 1.70 -12.68
N LYS A 172 7.10 1.94 -13.85
CA LYS A 172 8.14 1.11 -14.48
C LYS A 172 9.50 1.80 -14.56
N SER A 173 9.68 2.90 -13.83
CA SER A 173 10.94 3.65 -13.81
C SER A 173 12.06 2.81 -13.20
N GLN A 174 13.29 3.11 -13.60
CA GLN A 174 14.48 2.43 -13.07
C GLN A 174 14.99 3.08 -11.77
N ASP A 175 14.62 4.33 -11.52
CA ASP A 175 15.02 5.08 -10.33
C ASP A 175 13.94 6.03 -9.82
N ASN A 176 14.11 6.43 -8.55
CA ASN A 176 13.19 7.31 -7.83
C ASN A 176 13.11 8.73 -8.40
N THR A 177 14.18 9.26 -8.99
CA THR A 177 14.21 10.63 -9.54
C THR A 177 13.35 10.70 -10.81
N GLN A 178 13.50 9.72 -11.70
CA GLN A 178 12.68 9.60 -12.89
C GLN A 178 11.20 9.40 -12.52
N ALA A 179 10.91 8.50 -11.57
CA ALA A 179 9.57 8.27 -11.08
C ALA A 179 8.94 9.53 -10.47
N TRP A 180 9.70 10.26 -9.64
CA TRP A 180 9.27 11.52 -9.04
C TRP A 180 8.87 12.56 -10.09
N ASN A 181 9.71 12.76 -11.11
CA ASN A 181 9.44 13.70 -12.20
C ASN A 181 8.17 13.31 -12.98
N LEU A 182 8.00 12.01 -13.28
CA LEU A 182 6.84 11.51 -14.02
C LEU A 182 5.55 11.58 -13.21
N TYR A 183 5.56 11.23 -11.92
CA TYR A 183 4.39 11.39 -11.06
C TYR A 183 4.03 12.87 -10.84
N THR A 184 5.03 13.76 -10.76
CA THR A 184 4.79 15.20 -10.71
C THR A 184 4.13 15.70 -12.01
N LEU A 185 4.58 15.20 -13.17
CA LEU A 185 3.97 15.52 -14.45
C LEU A 185 2.56 14.94 -14.58
N ALA A 186 2.31 13.75 -14.04
CA ALA A 186 0.98 13.17 -13.95
C ALA A 186 0.04 14.05 -13.12
N SER A 187 0.50 14.48 -11.94
CA SER A 187 -0.23 15.40 -11.05
C SER A 187 -0.65 16.68 -11.77
N ARG A 188 0.26 17.34 -12.50
CA ARG A 188 -0.06 18.55 -13.30
C ARG A 188 -1.17 18.31 -14.33
N ASN A 189 -1.21 17.14 -14.94
CA ASN A 189 -2.26 16.79 -15.90
C ASN A 189 -3.61 16.56 -15.20
N PHE A 190 -3.63 15.91 -14.04
CA PHE A 190 -4.86 15.78 -13.24
C PHE A 190 -5.34 17.13 -12.69
N THR A 191 -4.45 18.05 -12.33
CA THR A 191 -4.82 19.43 -12.00
C THR A 191 -5.47 20.12 -13.20
N ARG A 192 -4.89 20.02 -14.40
CA ARG A 192 -5.50 20.57 -15.62
C ARG A 192 -6.86 19.97 -15.93
N MET A 193 -7.09 18.69 -15.62
CA MET A 193 -8.42 18.08 -15.73
C MET A 193 -9.43 18.78 -14.81
N ALA A 194 -9.06 19.04 -13.55
CA ALA A 194 -9.91 19.78 -12.61
C ALA A 194 -10.12 21.24 -13.05
N ASP A 195 -9.08 21.90 -13.54
CA ASP A 195 -9.15 23.29 -14.03
C ASP A 195 -10.11 23.40 -15.23
N ASN A 196 -10.00 22.50 -16.22
CA ASN A 196 -10.94 22.45 -17.35
C ASN A 196 -12.39 22.23 -16.90
N ALA A 197 -12.62 21.37 -15.91
CA ALA A 197 -13.96 21.12 -15.37
C ALA A 197 -14.52 22.36 -14.64
N LYS A 198 -13.67 23.11 -13.95
CA LYS A 198 -14.02 24.36 -13.28
C LYS A 198 -14.29 25.48 -14.30
N GLU A 199 -13.48 25.59 -15.34
CA GLU A 199 -13.69 26.53 -16.46
C GLU A 199 -15.04 26.27 -17.13
N ALA A 200 -15.37 25.01 -17.42
CA ALA A 200 -16.68 24.64 -17.99
C ALA A 200 -17.85 25.15 -17.12
N SER A 201 -17.73 25.04 -15.80
CA SER A 201 -18.74 25.55 -14.87
C SER A 201 -18.83 27.08 -14.86
N SER A 202 -17.70 27.78 -15.04
CA SER A 202 -17.67 29.24 -15.13
C SER A 202 -18.28 29.79 -16.43
N GLU A 203 -18.29 28.97 -17.49
CA GLU A 203 -18.95 29.28 -18.76
C GLU A 203 -20.45 28.88 -18.79
N ASP A 204 -21.07 28.65 -17.62
CA ASP A 204 -22.47 28.26 -17.45
C ASP A 204 -22.85 26.95 -18.18
N ILE A 205 -21.89 26.02 -18.34
CA ILE A 205 -22.15 24.69 -18.87
C ILE A 205 -22.63 23.78 -17.73
N ARG A 206 -23.95 23.61 -17.63
CA ARG A 206 -24.61 22.85 -16.56
C ARG A 206 -24.68 21.37 -16.89
N ASP A 207 -23.59 20.64 -16.63
CA ASP A 207 -23.53 19.17 -16.69
C ASP A 207 -22.83 18.63 -15.44
N ASP A 208 -23.53 17.80 -14.65
CA ASP A 208 -23.05 17.23 -13.39
C ASP A 208 -21.77 16.38 -13.56
N LYS A 209 -21.48 15.92 -14.78
CA LYS A 209 -20.23 15.22 -15.08
C LYS A 209 -19.00 16.11 -14.86
N PHE A 210 -19.10 17.43 -15.02
CA PHE A 210 -17.98 18.33 -14.72
C PHE A 210 -17.68 18.39 -13.22
N LYS A 211 -18.68 18.31 -12.36
CA LYS A 211 -18.44 18.17 -10.91
C LYS A 211 -17.68 16.88 -10.61
N THR A 212 -18.04 15.78 -11.27
CA THR A 212 -17.33 14.51 -11.16
C THR A 212 -15.89 14.62 -11.66
N PHE A 213 -15.65 15.24 -12.82
CA PHE A 213 -14.30 15.46 -13.34
C PHE A 213 -13.44 16.35 -12.45
N TYR A 214 -14.03 17.38 -11.84
CA TYR A 214 -13.33 18.23 -10.88
C TYR A 214 -12.84 17.42 -9.67
N THR A 215 -13.74 16.69 -9.00
CA THR A 215 -13.39 15.88 -7.82
C THR A 215 -12.41 14.76 -8.17
N LEU A 216 -12.59 14.09 -9.32
CA LEU A 216 -11.63 13.09 -9.81
C LEU A 216 -10.26 13.70 -10.12
N GLY A 217 -10.21 14.87 -10.77
CA GLY A 217 -8.97 15.59 -11.04
C GLY A 217 -8.22 15.94 -9.76
N GLU A 218 -8.92 16.44 -8.73
CA GLU A 218 -8.33 16.67 -7.42
C GLU A 218 -7.84 15.38 -6.75
N ALA A 219 -8.65 14.31 -6.78
CA ALA A 219 -8.28 13.02 -6.18
C ALA A 219 -7.01 12.46 -6.84
N TYR A 220 -6.97 12.40 -8.17
CA TYR A 220 -5.83 11.82 -8.89
C TYR A 220 -4.59 12.71 -8.87
N ASN A 221 -4.75 14.03 -8.78
CA ASN A 221 -3.65 14.94 -8.50
C ASN A 221 -3.00 14.60 -7.15
N ASN A 222 -3.78 14.53 -6.08
CA ASN A 222 -3.27 14.19 -4.75
C ASN A 222 -2.69 12.78 -4.69
N TYR A 223 -3.24 11.83 -5.46
CA TYR A 223 -2.72 10.47 -5.56
C TYR A 223 -1.32 10.47 -6.22
N ALA A 224 -1.19 11.08 -7.39
CA ALA A 224 0.09 11.19 -8.07
C ALA A 224 1.13 11.96 -7.24
N LEU A 225 0.73 13.03 -6.55
CA LEU A 225 1.60 13.73 -5.60
C LEU A 225 2.03 12.81 -4.46
N GLY A 226 1.12 12.08 -3.82
CA GLY A 226 1.46 11.13 -2.77
C GLY A 226 2.53 10.13 -3.22
N LEU A 227 2.37 9.53 -4.40
CA LEU A 227 3.37 8.63 -4.98
C LEU A 227 4.71 9.34 -5.25
N SER A 228 4.68 10.57 -5.79
CA SER A 228 5.90 11.36 -6.04
C SER A 228 6.70 11.61 -4.75
N PHE A 229 6.02 11.87 -3.62
CA PHE A 229 6.68 12.13 -2.35
C PHE A 229 7.17 10.85 -1.66
N ILE A 230 6.51 9.71 -1.87
CA ILE A 230 7.06 8.41 -1.49
C ILE A 230 8.41 8.19 -2.19
N SER A 231 8.47 8.40 -3.51
CA SER A 231 9.72 8.29 -4.28
C SER A 231 10.79 9.28 -3.82
N LYS A 232 10.40 10.45 -3.30
CA LYS A 232 11.32 11.45 -2.71
C LYS A 232 11.77 11.11 -1.28
N GLY A 233 11.19 10.07 -0.65
CA GLY A 233 11.54 9.67 0.71
C GLY A 233 10.73 10.33 1.81
N ASN A 234 9.54 10.86 1.52
CA ASN A 234 8.64 11.48 2.49
C ASN A 234 7.27 10.75 2.55
N PRO A 235 7.20 9.55 3.15
CA PRO A 235 5.98 8.74 3.21
C PRO A 235 4.91 9.31 4.16
N GLU A 236 5.29 10.09 5.17
CA GLU A 236 4.34 10.70 6.12
C GLU A 236 3.46 11.74 5.41
N TRP A 237 4.09 12.64 4.64
CA TRP A 237 3.35 13.61 3.84
C TRP A 237 2.48 12.92 2.79
N ALA A 238 2.99 11.87 2.16
CA ALA A 238 2.24 11.07 1.21
C ALA A 238 0.99 10.44 1.86
N THR A 239 1.11 9.90 3.07
CA THR A 239 -0.02 9.30 3.82
C THR A 239 -1.16 10.31 4.01
N ARG A 240 -0.84 11.58 4.31
CA ARG A 240 -1.85 12.64 4.44
C ARG A 240 -2.56 12.93 3.11
N GLN A 241 -1.80 13.05 2.01
CA GLN A 241 -2.40 13.27 0.70
C GLN A 241 -3.27 12.10 0.28
N LEU A 242 -2.78 10.87 0.40
CA LEU A 242 -3.49 9.65 0.05
C LEU A 242 -4.75 9.45 0.92
N SER A 243 -4.77 9.95 2.15
CA SER A 243 -5.98 9.97 2.98
C SER A 243 -7.04 10.93 2.42
N ARG A 244 -6.63 12.11 1.94
CA ARG A 244 -7.54 13.04 1.23
C ARG A 244 -8.08 12.42 -0.06
N VAL A 245 -7.26 11.67 -0.80
CA VAL A 245 -7.70 10.92 -1.99
C VAL A 245 -8.85 9.98 -1.64
N ARG A 246 -8.76 9.23 -0.54
CA ARG A 246 -9.85 8.33 -0.11
C ARG A 246 -11.14 9.07 0.12
N SER A 247 -11.12 10.22 0.80
CA SER A 247 -12.31 11.03 1.03
C SER A 247 -12.95 11.49 -0.29
N LEU A 248 -12.15 12.03 -1.21
CA LEU A 248 -12.64 12.51 -2.50
C LEU A 248 -13.20 11.36 -3.37
N LEU A 249 -12.52 10.20 -3.40
CA LEU A 249 -13.02 9.04 -4.14
C LEU A 249 -14.30 8.48 -3.49
N GLN A 250 -14.44 8.54 -2.17
CA GLN A 250 -15.66 8.14 -1.49
C GLN A 250 -16.86 8.98 -1.91
N GLU A 251 -16.69 10.29 -2.12
CA GLU A 251 -17.75 11.17 -2.64
C GLU A 251 -18.23 10.70 -4.01
N ILE A 252 -17.32 10.36 -4.92
CA ILE A 252 -17.65 9.83 -6.25
C ILE A 252 -18.33 8.47 -6.16
N ILE A 253 -17.87 7.58 -5.27
CA ILE A 253 -18.46 6.27 -5.05
C ILE A 253 -19.90 6.41 -4.55
N ASN A 254 -20.14 7.31 -3.60
CA ASN A 254 -21.47 7.57 -3.04
C ASN A 254 -22.41 8.18 -4.08
N ALA A 255 -21.89 9.03 -4.97
CA ALA A 255 -22.64 9.60 -6.08
C ALA A 255 -22.91 8.59 -7.22
N GLY A 256 -22.14 7.50 -7.29
CA GLY A 256 -22.28 6.46 -8.32
C GLY A 256 -21.87 6.92 -9.73
N THR A 257 -21.09 7.99 -9.85
CA THR A 257 -20.84 8.66 -11.15
C THR A 257 -19.65 8.09 -11.93
N ASP A 258 -18.69 7.41 -11.28
CA ASP A 258 -17.59 6.73 -11.95
C ASP A 258 -17.23 5.40 -11.24
N PRO A 259 -17.37 4.23 -11.90
CA PRO A 259 -17.10 2.94 -11.29
C PRO A 259 -15.60 2.71 -11.00
N ARG A 260 -14.70 3.43 -11.66
CA ARG A 260 -13.24 3.28 -11.48
C ARG A 260 -12.78 3.79 -10.12
N ALA A 261 -13.50 4.75 -9.54
CA ALA A 261 -13.20 5.30 -8.22
C ALA A 261 -13.09 4.22 -7.13
N LYS A 262 -13.87 3.14 -7.23
CA LYS A 262 -13.79 2.00 -6.29
C LYS A 262 -12.45 1.28 -6.36
N LEU A 263 -11.90 1.08 -7.56
CA LEU A 263 -10.62 0.41 -7.77
C LEU A 263 -9.48 1.24 -7.18
N ASP A 264 -9.43 2.52 -7.55
CA ASP A 264 -8.41 3.45 -7.04
C ASP A 264 -8.53 3.63 -5.51
N TYR A 265 -9.76 3.64 -4.96
CA TYR A 265 -10.02 3.73 -3.51
C TYR A 265 -9.42 2.56 -2.74
N THR A 266 -9.59 1.33 -3.24
CA THR A 266 -9.00 0.14 -2.60
C THR A 266 -7.47 0.18 -2.66
N GLN A 267 -6.90 0.52 -3.82
CA GLN A 267 -5.45 0.60 -4.01
C GLN A 267 -4.81 1.64 -3.09
N VAL A 268 -5.36 2.86 -3.04
CA VAL A 268 -4.83 3.91 -2.17
C VAL A 268 -5.00 3.55 -0.69
N GLY A 269 -6.05 2.78 -0.33
CA GLY A 269 -6.27 2.26 1.01
C GLY A 269 -5.10 1.41 1.51
N MET A 270 -4.51 0.58 0.65
CA MET A 270 -3.33 -0.21 0.99
C MET A 270 -2.13 0.67 1.28
N LEU A 271 -1.91 1.73 0.48
CA LEU A 271 -0.79 2.65 0.66
C LEU A 271 -0.90 3.46 1.95
N VAL A 272 -2.10 3.96 2.26
CA VAL A 272 -2.38 4.72 3.49
C VAL A 272 -2.12 3.86 4.74
N ALA A 273 -2.36 2.56 4.66
CA ALA A 273 -2.18 1.66 5.79
C ALA A 273 -0.72 1.31 6.10
N LEU A 274 0.23 1.53 5.18
CA LEU A 274 1.62 1.10 5.36
C LEU A 274 2.30 1.78 6.57
N THR A 275 2.29 3.12 6.63
CA THR A 275 2.94 3.87 7.72
C THR A 275 2.31 3.55 9.09
N PRO A 276 0.96 3.61 9.26
CA PRO A 276 0.33 3.25 10.53
C PRO A 276 0.56 1.80 10.93
N SER A 277 0.72 0.88 9.98
CA SER A 277 1.02 -0.52 10.28
C SER A 277 2.41 -0.68 10.91
N VAL A 278 3.40 0.07 10.42
CA VAL A 278 4.75 0.11 11.04
C VAL A 278 4.66 0.67 12.46
N GLU A 279 3.96 1.79 12.65
CA GLU A 279 3.79 2.41 13.96
C GLU A 279 3.07 1.50 14.95
N THR A 280 2.05 0.76 14.49
CA THR A 280 1.33 -0.23 15.30
C THR A 280 2.26 -1.34 15.75
N ILE A 281 3.11 -1.88 14.85
CA ILE A 281 4.12 -2.89 15.21
C ILE A 281 5.10 -2.34 16.24
N PHE A 282 5.58 -1.10 16.06
CA PHE A 282 6.48 -0.47 17.04
C PHE A 282 5.81 -0.28 18.41
N LYS A 283 4.52 0.07 18.43
CA LYS A 283 3.74 0.18 19.65
C LYS A 283 3.58 -1.18 20.33
N GLU A 284 3.16 -2.21 19.59
CA GLU A 284 3.03 -3.60 20.08
C GLU A 284 4.35 -4.09 20.72
N LEU A 285 5.49 -3.82 20.06
CA LEU A 285 6.82 -4.20 20.58
C LEU A 285 7.24 -3.39 21.80
N LYS A 286 6.90 -2.10 21.89
CA LYS A 286 7.21 -1.27 23.07
C LYS A 286 6.37 -1.67 24.29
N GLU A 287 5.09 -1.96 24.08
CA GLU A 287 4.18 -2.36 25.15
C GLU A 287 4.48 -3.79 25.64
N GLY A 288 4.91 -4.67 24.73
CA GLY A 288 5.33 -6.03 25.07
C GLY A 288 4.20 -6.86 25.70
N THR A 289 2.95 -6.62 25.33
CA THR A 289 1.74 -7.25 25.91
C THR A 289 1.84 -8.78 25.96
N LYS A 290 2.29 -9.41 24.86
CA LYS A 290 2.53 -10.86 24.84
C LYS A 290 3.56 -11.34 25.86
N LEU A 291 4.64 -10.57 26.07
CA LEU A 291 5.63 -10.90 27.11
C LEU A 291 5.05 -10.73 28.51
N GLN A 292 4.21 -9.72 28.73
CA GLN A 292 3.53 -9.51 30.01
C GLN A 292 2.59 -10.68 30.35
N GLU A 293 1.80 -11.15 29.39
CA GLU A 293 0.96 -12.34 29.55
C GLU A 293 1.80 -13.58 29.88
N THR A 294 2.96 -13.71 29.23
CA THR A 294 3.91 -14.82 29.46
C THR A 294 4.52 -14.80 30.86
N LEU A 295 4.58 -13.66 31.56
CA LEU A 295 5.11 -13.62 32.92
C LEU A 295 4.32 -14.51 33.90
N SER A 296 3.03 -14.75 33.63
CA SER A 296 2.17 -15.60 34.46
C SER A 296 2.69 -17.04 34.58
N VAL A 297 3.39 -17.56 33.56
CA VAL A 297 3.89 -18.95 33.60
C VAL A 297 5.06 -19.14 34.55
N ARG A 298 5.72 -18.05 34.97
CA ARG A 298 6.83 -18.14 35.94
C ARG A 298 6.38 -18.67 37.29
N SER A 299 5.12 -18.47 37.68
CA SER A 299 4.59 -18.93 38.97
C SER A 299 3.91 -20.31 38.89
N LEU A 300 3.84 -20.93 37.72
CA LEU A 300 3.20 -22.23 37.57
C LEU A 300 4.10 -23.35 38.11
N PRO A 301 3.52 -24.38 38.75
CA PRO A 301 4.26 -25.53 39.23
C PRO A 301 4.71 -26.44 38.09
N ILE A 302 5.62 -27.36 38.38
CA ILE A 302 6.16 -28.31 37.40
C ILE A 302 5.09 -29.22 36.76
N ASP A 303 4.01 -29.52 37.48
CA ASP A 303 2.89 -30.32 36.96
C ASP A 303 2.18 -29.63 35.79
N SER A 304 2.30 -28.31 35.67
CA SER A 304 1.77 -27.51 34.56
C SER A 304 2.78 -27.35 33.41
N SER A 305 3.77 -28.24 33.31
CA SER A 305 4.85 -28.20 32.32
C SER A 305 4.36 -28.03 30.87
N GLU A 306 3.32 -28.76 30.46
CA GLU A 306 2.72 -28.63 29.12
C GLU A 306 2.19 -27.22 28.87
N GLN A 307 1.42 -26.68 29.83
CA GLN A 307 0.89 -25.32 29.75
C GLN A 307 2.01 -24.27 29.67
N ILE A 308 3.08 -24.44 30.47
CA ILE A 308 4.24 -23.55 30.46
C ILE A 308 4.89 -23.57 29.07
N ILE A 309 5.17 -24.76 28.54
CA ILE A 309 5.80 -24.94 27.23
C ILE A 309 4.94 -24.31 26.12
N ASP A 310 3.64 -24.54 26.14
CA ASP A 310 2.73 -24.04 25.10
C ASP A 310 2.65 -22.52 25.09
N VAL A 311 2.54 -21.87 26.26
CA VAL A 311 2.55 -20.42 26.33
C VAL A 311 3.88 -19.86 25.85
N LEU A 312 5.01 -20.44 26.25
CA LEU A 312 6.33 -20.00 25.79
C LEU A 312 6.50 -20.16 24.27
N LYS A 313 6.06 -21.29 23.69
CA LYS A 313 6.06 -21.52 22.24
C LYS A 313 5.19 -20.50 21.51
N ASN A 314 3.97 -20.27 21.99
CA ASN A 314 3.02 -19.32 21.39
C ASN A 314 3.56 -17.89 21.41
N THR A 315 4.23 -17.49 22.49
CA THR A 315 4.88 -16.18 22.58
C THR A 315 6.03 -16.05 21.60
N ARG A 316 6.88 -17.09 21.46
CA ARG A 316 7.96 -17.09 20.47
C ARG A 316 7.43 -17.00 19.05
N ALA A 317 6.48 -17.86 18.67
CA ALA A 317 5.81 -17.82 17.37
C ALA A 317 5.14 -16.45 17.13
N GLY A 318 4.61 -15.84 18.18
CA GLY A 318 4.06 -14.50 18.15
C GLY A 318 5.06 -13.41 17.75
N LEU A 319 6.29 -13.48 18.27
CA LEU A 319 7.39 -12.56 17.92
C LEU A 319 7.91 -12.81 16.49
N GLU A 320 7.97 -14.08 16.07
CA GLU A 320 8.35 -14.48 14.70
C GLU A 320 7.32 -13.95 13.68
N LYS A 321 6.02 -14.11 13.96
CA LYS A 321 4.94 -13.55 13.14
C LYS A 321 4.99 -12.02 13.03
N THR A 322 5.38 -11.31 14.09
CA THR A 322 5.59 -9.85 14.04
C THR A 322 6.75 -9.49 13.11
N THR A 323 7.81 -10.31 13.08
CA THR A 323 8.95 -10.15 12.16
C THR A 323 8.55 -10.36 10.70
N GLU A 324 7.72 -11.38 10.42
CA GLU A 324 7.19 -11.62 9.07
C GLU A 324 6.31 -10.45 8.60
N ARG A 325 5.39 -9.99 9.47
CA ARG A 325 4.51 -8.83 9.18
C ARG A 325 5.35 -7.59 8.84
N PHE A 326 6.35 -7.28 9.66
CA PHE A 326 7.21 -6.13 9.44
C PHE A 326 7.99 -6.25 8.12
N THR A 327 8.63 -7.40 7.87
CA THR A 327 9.37 -7.68 6.63
C THR A 327 8.48 -7.50 5.41
N GLY A 328 7.25 -8.02 5.45
CA GLY A 328 6.27 -7.83 4.38
C GLY A 328 5.98 -6.35 4.08
N ILE A 329 5.77 -5.52 5.10
CA ILE A 329 5.55 -4.07 4.95
C ILE A 329 6.78 -3.38 4.35
N ILE A 330 7.99 -3.74 4.80
CA ILE A 330 9.24 -3.19 4.26
C ILE A 330 9.42 -3.55 2.79
N ASP A 331 9.06 -4.77 2.38
CA ASP A 331 9.10 -5.16 0.98
C ASP A 331 8.13 -4.35 0.10
N PHE A 332 6.96 -3.98 0.63
CA PHE A 332 6.08 -3.02 -0.05
C PHE A 332 6.75 -1.66 -0.25
N PHE A 333 7.39 -1.10 0.79
CA PHE A 333 8.13 0.16 0.65
C PHE A 333 9.28 0.03 -0.36
N ARG A 334 10.02 -1.07 -0.36
CA ARG A 334 11.09 -1.32 -1.35
C ARG A 334 10.54 -1.35 -2.76
N LYS A 335 9.41 -2.01 -3.02
CA LYS A 335 8.75 -2.01 -4.33
C LYS A 335 8.29 -0.61 -4.73
N LEU A 336 7.70 0.15 -3.81
CA LEU A 336 7.30 1.56 -4.03
C LEU A 336 8.49 2.47 -4.36
N ASN A 337 9.67 2.16 -3.82
CA ASN A 337 10.91 2.89 -4.03
C ASN A 337 11.78 2.30 -5.16
N PHE A 338 11.19 1.51 -6.06
CA PHE A 338 11.87 0.92 -7.22
C PHE A 338 13.11 0.09 -6.83
N GLY A 339 12.97 -0.70 -5.76
CA GLY A 339 14.01 -1.58 -5.22
C GLY A 339 15.03 -0.90 -4.32
N LYS A 340 15.03 0.44 -4.22
CA LYS A 340 15.97 1.19 -3.39
C LYS A 340 15.49 1.30 -1.93
N GLU A 341 16.43 1.19 -1.01
CA GLU A 341 16.18 1.45 0.42
C GLU A 341 16.45 2.92 0.69
N LEU A 342 15.37 3.70 0.82
CA LEU A 342 15.44 5.10 1.19
C LEU A 342 15.68 5.25 2.70
N GLU A 343 16.14 6.43 3.13
CA GLU A 343 16.55 6.68 4.51
C GLU A 343 15.47 6.30 5.55
N TYR A 344 14.20 6.60 5.26
CA TYR A 344 13.09 6.26 6.15
C TYR A 344 12.91 4.73 6.32
N VAL A 345 13.18 3.94 5.27
CA VAL A 345 13.12 2.48 5.33
C VAL A 345 14.24 1.96 6.21
N THR A 346 15.45 2.50 6.05
CA THR A 346 16.61 2.16 6.88
C THR A 346 16.35 2.49 8.35
N ARG A 347 15.79 3.67 8.63
CA ARG A 347 15.40 4.09 9.98
C ARG A 347 14.40 3.13 10.59
N ASN A 348 13.34 2.76 9.86
CA ASN A 348 12.34 1.81 10.33
C ASN A 348 12.96 0.45 10.64
N LYS A 349 13.86 -0.06 9.79
CA LYS A 349 14.58 -1.32 10.04
C LYS A 349 15.43 -1.26 11.30
N GLN A 350 16.16 -0.16 11.51
CA GLN A 350 16.99 0.03 12.70
C GLN A 350 16.14 0.08 13.97
N THR A 351 15.06 0.87 13.97
CA THR A 351 14.12 0.93 15.11
C THR A 351 13.52 -0.44 15.40
N PHE A 352 13.09 -1.17 14.37
CA PHE A 352 12.56 -2.52 14.52
C PHE A 352 13.59 -3.48 15.12
N ALA A 353 14.82 -3.48 14.59
CA ALA A 353 15.89 -4.34 15.07
C ALA A 353 16.20 -4.11 16.55
N THR A 354 16.29 -2.84 16.97
CA THR A 354 16.51 -2.49 18.39
C THR A 354 15.37 -2.97 19.28
N LEU A 355 14.10 -2.68 18.92
CA LEU A 355 12.94 -3.10 19.69
C LEU A 355 12.83 -4.63 19.76
N MET A 356 13.06 -5.33 18.65
CA MET A 356 13.04 -6.79 18.62
C MET A 356 14.13 -7.41 19.47
N GLU A 357 15.34 -6.84 19.46
CA GLU A 357 16.45 -7.32 20.29
C GLU A 357 16.13 -7.16 21.78
N GLU A 358 15.50 -6.05 22.17
CA GLU A 358 15.02 -5.84 23.54
C GLU A 358 13.95 -6.88 23.92
N GLN A 359 12.99 -7.14 23.04
CA GLN A 359 11.94 -8.14 23.28
C GLN A 359 12.52 -9.57 23.38
N ARG A 360 13.49 -9.92 22.54
CA ARG A 360 14.19 -11.22 22.61
C ARG A 360 14.94 -11.39 23.93
N LYS A 361 15.67 -10.36 24.37
CA LYS A 361 16.34 -10.36 25.69
C LYS A 361 15.35 -10.51 26.84
N ASN A 362 14.21 -9.82 26.77
CA ASN A 362 13.17 -9.93 27.80
C ASN A 362 12.52 -11.32 27.81
N TYR A 363 12.28 -11.91 26.64
CA TYR A 363 11.82 -13.29 26.52
C TYR A 363 12.82 -14.28 27.11
N ASP A 364 14.11 -14.17 26.79
CA ASP A 364 15.17 -15.02 27.35
C ASP A 364 15.24 -14.89 28.89
N LYS A 365 15.09 -13.68 29.44
CA LYS A 365 14.95 -13.48 30.89
C LYS A 365 13.73 -14.19 31.46
N ILE A 366 12.61 -14.23 30.73
CA ILE A 366 11.40 -14.97 31.15
C ILE A 366 11.69 -16.47 31.22
N LEU A 367 12.36 -17.03 30.21
CA LEU A 367 12.80 -18.42 30.20
C LEU A 367 13.69 -18.72 31.41
N GLU A 368 14.73 -17.92 31.65
CA GLU A 368 15.63 -18.11 32.81
C GLU A 368 14.88 -18.06 34.15
N GLY A 369 13.95 -17.10 34.31
CA GLY A 369 13.13 -16.99 35.51
C GLY A 369 12.22 -18.19 35.71
N THR A 370 11.64 -18.71 34.63
CA THR A 370 10.77 -19.90 34.64
C THR A 370 11.57 -21.14 35.01
N ILE A 371 12.75 -21.33 34.42
CA ILE A 371 13.68 -22.41 34.76
C ILE A 371 14.05 -22.38 36.26
N LYS A 372 14.45 -21.22 36.78
CA LYS A 372 14.80 -21.06 38.20
C LYS A 372 13.64 -21.40 39.13
N ASN A 373 12.42 -21.01 38.76
CA ASN A 373 11.23 -21.32 39.55
C ASN A 373 10.85 -22.81 39.47
N LEU A 374 10.94 -23.44 38.30
CA LEU A 374 10.73 -24.88 38.16
C LEU A 374 11.72 -25.70 38.99
N ILE A 375 13.01 -25.30 38.99
CA ILE A 375 14.03 -25.93 39.86
C ILE A 375 13.70 -25.74 41.33
N ARG A 376 13.21 -24.56 41.73
CA ARG A 376 12.83 -24.29 43.12
C ARG A 376 11.59 -25.09 43.53
N ASP A 377 10.57 -25.17 42.68
CA ASP A 377 9.36 -25.96 42.91
C ASP A 377 9.71 -27.44 43.04
N TYR A 378 10.55 -27.97 42.13
CA TYR A 378 11.09 -29.32 42.23
C TYR A 378 11.79 -29.56 43.57
N LYS A 379 12.75 -28.70 43.95
CA LYS A 379 13.47 -28.81 45.24
C LYS A 379 12.51 -28.78 46.45
N PHE A 380 11.46 -27.96 46.38
CA PHE A 380 10.45 -27.86 47.44
C PHE A 380 9.65 -29.17 47.54
N ARG A 381 9.14 -29.70 46.43
CA ARG A 381 8.35 -30.93 46.40
C ARG A 381 9.15 -32.16 46.83
N CYS A 382 10.39 -32.30 46.39
CA CYS A 382 11.26 -33.38 46.87
C CYS A 382 11.42 -33.35 48.41
N ARG A 383 11.58 -32.16 49.00
CA ARG A 383 11.64 -32.03 50.47
C ARG A 383 10.33 -32.42 51.16
N GLU A 384 9.19 -32.11 50.55
CA GLU A 384 7.89 -32.57 51.09
C GLU A 384 7.73 -34.08 51.01
N VAL A 385 8.15 -34.71 49.90
CA VAL A 385 8.22 -36.17 49.77
C VAL A 385 9.11 -36.75 50.87
N PHE A 386 10.31 -36.19 51.11
CA PHE A 386 11.18 -36.68 52.19
C PHE A 386 10.61 -36.49 53.59
N ARG A 387 9.93 -35.37 53.84
CA ARG A 387 9.28 -35.13 55.13
C ARG A 387 8.16 -36.14 55.37
N ARG A 388 7.33 -36.42 54.35
CA ARG A 388 6.29 -37.47 54.40
C ARG A 388 6.93 -38.83 54.66
N MET A 389 7.98 -39.17 53.93
CA MET A 389 8.75 -40.41 54.11
C MET A 389 9.35 -40.56 55.52
N GLN A 390 9.87 -39.48 56.11
CA GLN A 390 10.37 -39.51 57.50
C GLN A 390 9.25 -39.76 58.50
N LEU A 391 8.07 -39.17 58.31
CA LEU A 391 6.92 -39.42 59.18
C LEU A 391 6.42 -40.86 59.06
N ILE A 392 6.35 -41.39 57.84
CA ILE A 392 6.02 -42.81 57.58
C ILE A 392 7.04 -43.72 58.28
N ALA A 393 8.35 -43.44 58.13
CA ALA A 393 9.41 -44.21 58.78
C ALA A 393 9.34 -44.19 60.31
N GLN A 394 8.99 -43.04 60.91
CA GLN A 394 8.84 -42.91 62.37
C GLN A 394 7.56 -43.59 62.90
N ALA A 395 6.50 -43.62 62.11
CA ALA A 395 5.23 -44.26 62.46
C ALA A 395 5.27 -45.79 62.28
N ALA A 396 6.07 -46.27 61.33
CA ALA A 396 6.26 -47.68 61.04
C ALA A 396 7.06 -48.37 62.17
N LYS A 397 6.35 -48.91 63.19
CA LYS A 397 6.97 -49.77 64.21
C LYS A 397 7.27 -51.19 63.71
N LEU A 398 6.55 -51.66 62.68
CA LEU A 398 6.74 -52.90 61.92
C LEU A 398 6.15 -52.66 60.51
N PRO A 399 6.86 -52.94 59.39
CA PRO A 399 6.39 -52.60 58.05
C PRO A 399 5.22 -53.51 57.60
N GLY A 400 3.99 -53.00 57.71
CA GLY A 400 2.79 -53.61 57.15
C GLY A 400 2.63 -53.34 55.64
N GLU A 401 1.66 -53.99 54.97
CA GLU A 401 1.39 -53.76 53.54
C GLU A 401 1.03 -52.30 53.23
N SER A 402 0.30 -51.61 54.12
CA SER A 402 -0.06 -50.20 53.95
C SER A 402 1.16 -49.26 53.91
N THR A 403 2.15 -49.49 54.78
CA THR A 403 3.40 -48.71 54.79
C THR A 403 4.20 -48.92 53.49
N LYS A 404 4.17 -50.12 52.91
CA LYS A 404 4.82 -50.40 51.62
C LYS A 404 4.12 -49.68 50.47
N GLU A 405 2.79 -49.61 50.48
CA GLU A 405 2.04 -48.86 49.48
C GLU A 405 2.31 -47.35 49.57
N GLU A 406 2.31 -46.77 50.77
CA GLU A 406 2.63 -45.35 50.98
C GLU A 406 4.06 -45.00 50.50
N ILE A 407 5.05 -45.84 50.80
CA ILE A 407 6.44 -45.66 50.31
C ILE A 407 6.48 -45.73 48.78
N ARG A 408 5.72 -46.64 48.18
CA ARG A 408 5.64 -46.80 46.72
C ARG A 408 5.00 -45.59 46.05
N GLU A 409 3.96 -45.02 46.64
CA GLU A 409 3.33 -43.79 46.17
C GLU A 409 4.32 -42.61 46.21
N GLN A 410 5.05 -42.44 47.31
CA GLN A 410 6.07 -41.40 47.43
C GLN A 410 7.21 -41.57 46.42
N ARG A 411 7.63 -42.82 46.13
CA ARG A 411 8.62 -43.09 45.08
C ARG A 411 8.10 -42.74 43.69
N ASN A 412 6.86 -43.12 43.38
CA ASN A 412 6.23 -42.81 42.10
C ASN A 412 6.11 -41.30 41.89
N GLU A 413 5.78 -40.54 42.94
CA GLU A 413 5.73 -39.06 42.89
C GLU A 413 7.11 -38.47 42.55
N LEU A 414 8.19 -38.98 43.18
CA LEU A 414 9.55 -38.54 42.92
C LEU A 414 10.02 -38.88 41.50
N ASP A 415 9.77 -40.11 41.04
CA ASP A 415 10.11 -40.54 39.68
C ASP A 415 9.35 -39.72 38.61
N LEU A 416 8.10 -39.32 38.89
CA LEU A 416 7.31 -38.47 37.99
C LEU A 416 7.89 -37.06 37.88
N LEU A 417 8.29 -36.47 39.01
CA LEU A 417 8.92 -35.14 39.05
C LEU A 417 10.23 -35.13 38.25
N GLU A 418 11.07 -36.16 38.39
CA GLU A 418 12.34 -36.30 37.66
C GLU A 418 12.12 -36.46 36.16
N ARG A 419 11.19 -37.34 35.76
CA ARG A 419 10.83 -37.55 34.35
C ARG A 419 10.22 -36.32 33.69
N THR A 420 9.62 -35.42 34.48
CA THR A 420 8.98 -34.20 33.96
C THR A 420 9.95 -33.03 33.88
N LEU A 421 10.85 -32.88 34.86
CA LEU A 421 11.73 -31.71 34.97
C LEU A 421 12.71 -31.61 33.78
N GLU A 422 13.49 -32.66 33.55
CA GLU A 422 14.59 -32.59 32.57
C GLU A 422 14.10 -32.34 31.14
N PRO A 423 13.06 -33.04 30.62
CA PRO A 423 12.51 -32.75 29.30
C PRO A 423 11.89 -31.34 29.20
N THR A 424 11.24 -30.87 30.26
CA THR A 424 10.65 -29.52 30.32
C THR A 424 11.74 -28.46 30.22
N LEU A 425 12.79 -28.57 31.04
CA LEU A 425 13.92 -27.65 31.01
C LEU A 425 14.63 -27.67 29.66
N SER A 426 14.86 -28.85 29.07
CA SER A 426 15.47 -28.98 27.75
C SER A 426 14.64 -28.28 26.67
N THR A 427 13.32 -28.46 26.71
CA THR A 427 12.38 -27.81 25.79
C THR A 427 12.39 -26.30 25.97
N ILE A 428 12.28 -25.79 27.20
CA ILE A 428 12.33 -24.35 27.49
C ILE A 428 13.66 -23.73 27.03
N LEU A 429 14.78 -24.40 27.28
CA LEU A 429 16.11 -23.94 26.83
C LEU A 429 16.24 -23.91 25.30
N SER A 430 15.60 -24.83 24.59
CA SER A 430 15.58 -24.82 23.12
C SER A 430 14.80 -23.63 22.53
N LEU A 431 13.92 -23.01 23.32
CA LEU A 431 13.13 -21.85 22.90
C LEU A 431 13.90 -20.53 22.95
N ALA A 432 15.06 -20.47 23.62
CA ALA A 432 15.83 -19.24 23.78
C ALA A 432 16.38 -18.69 22.47
N TYR A 433 16.44 -17.37 22.36
CA TYR A 433 17.09 -16.68 21.25
C TYR A 433 18.61 -16.61 21.43
N SER A 434 19.06 -16.44 22.67
CA SER A 434 20.48 -16.38 23.04
C SER A 434 20.95 -17.68 23.70
N PRO A 435 22.25 -18.03 23.62
CA PRO A 435 22.76 -19.19 24.34
C PRO A 435 22.67 -18.97 25.86
N ILE A 436 21.67 -19.58 26.49
CA ILE A 436 21.54 -19.68 27.94
C ILE A 436 22.49 -20.76 28.44
N LYS A 437 23.32 -20.47 29.46
CA LYS A 437 24.30 -21.41 30.02
C LYS A 437 23.61 -22.62 30.67
N LYS A 438 23.43 -23.69 29.90
CA LYS A 438 22.82 -24.96 30.34
C LYS A 438 23.59 -25.58 31.52
N ASP A 439 24.92 -25.50 31.47
CA ASP A 439 25.81 -26.09 32.48
C ASP A 439 25.57 -25.55 33.89
N GLY A 440 25.11 -24.30 34.02
CA GLY A 440 24.81 -23.69 35.32
C GLY A 440 23.59 -24.32 35.99
N PHE A 441 22.54 -24.59 35.21
CA PHE A 441 21.30 -25.20 35.72
C PHE A 441 21.47 -26.69 35.98
N ILE A 442 22.17 -27.41 35.10
CA ILE A 442 22.45 -28.84 35.29
C ILE A 442 23.27 -29.06 36.57
N LYS A 443 24.34 -28.27 36.79
CA LYS A 443 25.13 -28.30 38.03
C LYS A 443 24.34 -27.99 39.30
N GLU A 444 23.19 -27.33 39.19
CA GLU A 444 22.34 -26.99 40.34
C GLU A 444 21.31 -28.09 40.67
N ILE A 445 21.02 -28.97 39.71
CA ILE A 445 20.01 -30.03 39.81
C ILE A 445 20.68 -31.37 40.15
N THR A 446 21.78 -31.73 39.50
CA THR A 446 22.44 -33.04 39.68
C THR A 446 22.82 -33.34 41.13
N PRO A 447 23.47 -32.43 41.90
CA PRO A 447 23.82 -32.71 43.29
C PRO A 447 22.59 -32.92 44.17
N PHE A 448 21.48 -32.22 43.86
CA PHE A 448 20.24 -32.35 44.60
C PHE A 448 19.49 -33.64 44.25
N LEU A 449 19.59 -34.12 43.01
CA LEU A 449 19.10 -35.44 42.59
C LEU A 449 19.85 -36.57 43.32
N ASP A 450 21.18 -36.49 43.34
CA ASP A 450 22.03 -37.50 43.99
C ASP A 450 21.79 -37.53 45.52
N GLU A 451 21.67 -36.35 46.16
CA GLU A 451 21.33 -36.22 47.58
C GLU A 451 19.89 -36.67 47.88
N SER A 452 18.97 -36.42 46.94
CA SER A 452 17.56 -36.85 46.99
C SER A 452 17.44 -38.37 47.07
N HIS A 453 18.08 -39.10 46.16
CA HIS A 453 18.05 -40.56 46.13
C HIS A 453 18.68 -41.16 47.39
N ALA A 454 19.82 -40.64 47.83
CA ALA A 454 20.49 -41.09 49.05
C ALA A 454 19.63 -40.86 50.31
N THR A 455 18.92 -39.73 50.38
CA THR A 455 18.02 -39.41 51.51
C THR A 455 16.78 -40.29 51.51
N PHE A 456 16.20 -40.53 50.33
CA PHE A 456 15.07 -41.44 50.16
C PHE A 456 15.43 -42.86 50.62
N ASP A 457 16.56 -43.40 50.14
CA ASP A 457 17.04 -44.73 50.51
C ASP A 457 17.29 -44.87 52.01
N LYS A 458 17.83 -43.82 52.65
CA LYS A 458 18.02 -43.79 54.11
C LYS A 458 16.70 -43.85 54.86
N SER A 459 15.69 -43.11 54.41
CA SER A 459 14.35 -43.12 55.01
C SER A 459 13.64 -44.46 54.82
N VAL A 460 13.78 -45.10 53.65
CA VAL A 460 13.24 -46.44 53.39
C VAL A 460 13.90 -47.47 54.32
N ARG A 461 15.23 -47.45 54.46
CA ARG A 461 15.96 -48.35 55.37
C ARG A 461 15.64 -48.15 56.84
N ALA A 462 15.13 -46.98 57.24
CA ALA A 462 14.70 -46.70 58.60
C ALA A 462 13.24 -47.12 58.87
N ALA A 463 12.43 -47.22 57.82
CA ALA A 463 11.02 -47.64 57.88
C ALA A 463 10.84 -49.17 57.84
N ILE A 464 11.83 -49.88 57.28
CA ILE A 464 11.93 -51.35 57.22
C ILE A 464 12.70 -51.82 58.45
#